data_AF-A0A819X044-F1
#
_entry.id   AF-A0A819X044-F1
#
_cell.length_a   1.000
_cell.length_b   1.000
_cell.length_c   1.000
_cell.angle_alpha   90.00
_cell.angle_beta   90.00
_cell.angle_gamma   90.00
#
_symmetry.space_group_name_H-M   'P 1'
#
loop_
_entity.id
_entity.type
_entity.pdbx_description
1 polymer ?
#
loop_
_entity_poly.entity_id
_entity_poly.type
_entity_poly.pdbx_seq_one_letter_code
_entity_poly.pdbx_strand_id
1 'polypeptide(L)' 'LIHVPIFIINIDGFYDPLLKLFENMFNERFLNRELNDQWTVVKSIDEVIEKLKLIL' A
#
# COMPACT_ATOMS: atom_id res chain seq x y z
N LEU A 1 13.77 5.56 -12.43
CA LEU A 1 12.88 5.90 -11.29
C LEU A 1 13.43 5.21 -10.05
N ILE A 2 13.33 5.85 -8.90
CA ILE A 2 13.77 5.28 -7.61
C ILE A 2 12.80 4.14 -7.24
N HIS A 3 13.29 2.90 -7.21
CA HIS A 3 12.53 1.75 -6.67
C HIS A 3 12.73 1.71 -5.16
N VAL A 4 11.99 2.55 -4.43
CA VAL A 4 11.93 2.49 -2.97
C VAL A 4 10.58 1.92 -2.56
N PRO A 5 10.54 0.92 -1.66
CA PRO A 5 9.29 0.33 -1.21
C PRO A 5 8.44 1.37 -0.48
N ILE A 6 7.15 1.45 -0.84
CA ILE A 6 6.17 2.34 -0.20
C ILE A 6 5.31 1.51 0.75
N PHE A 7 5.16 1.98 2.00
CA PHE A 7 4.30 1.34 3.00
C PHE A 7 3.18 2.28 3.43
N ILE A 8 1.96 1.75 3.52
CA ILE A 8 0.79 2.43 4.08
C ILE A 8 0.46 1.74 5.40
N ILE A 9 0.60 2.45 6.51
CA ILE A 9 0.37 1.92 7.86
C ILE A 9 -1.04 2.28 8.29
N ASN A 10 -1.98 1.36 8.05
CA ASN A 10 -3.41 1.53 8.26
C ASN A 10 -3.82 1.13 9.69
N ILE A 11 -3.45 1.96 10.66
CA ILE A 11 -3.80 1.76 12.08
C ILE A 11 -5.29 2.03 12.27
N ASP A 12 -6.01 1.06 12.85
CA ASP A 12 -7.45 1.13 13.15
C ASP A 12 -8.32 1.63 11.99
N GLY A 13 -7.92 1.32 10.74
CA GLY A 13 -8.68 1.69 9.54
C GLY A 13 -8.60 3.15 9.14
N PHE A 14 -7.65 3.94 9.69
CA PHE A 14 -7.49 5.36 9.36
C PHE A 14 -7.41 5.64 7.84
N TYR A 15 -6.74 4.76 7.09
CA TYR A 15 -6.58 4.87 5.64
C TYR A 15 -7.60 4.07 4.83
N ASP A 16 -8.62 3.45 5.45
CA ASP A 16 -9.69 2.76 4.71
C ASP A 16 -10.35 3.65 3.63
N PRO A 17 -10.61 4.95 3.87
CA PRO A 17 -11.14 5.83 2.83
C PRO A 17 -10.18 6.00 1.64
N LEU A 18 -8.86 6.03 1.90
CA LEU A 18 -7.84 6.14 0.85
C LEU A 18 -7.74 4.84 0.05
N LEU A 19 -7.73 3.69 0.71
CA LEU A 19 -7.70 2.39 0.04
C LEU A 19 -8.95 2.19 -0.84
N LYS A 20 -10.12 2.65 -0.36
CA LYS A 20 -11.35 2.66 -1.15
C LYS A 20 -11.25 3.58 -2.38
N LEU A 21 -10.56 4.72 -2.26
CA LEU A 21 -10.29 5.58 -3.41
C LEU A 21 -9.41 4.87 -4.45
N PHE A 22 -8.37 4.14 -4.04
CA PHE A 22 -7.56 3.34 -4.97
C PHE A 22 -8.39 2.31 -5.71
N GLU A 23 -9.24 1.55 -5.00
CA GLU A 23 -10.17 0.60 -5.63
C GLU A 23 -11.10 1.27 -6.65
N ASN A 24 -11.67 2.43 -6.31
CA ASN A 24 -12.48 3.19 -7.26
C ASN A 24 -11.67 3.62 -8.49
N MET A 25 -10.42 4.07 -8.32
CA MET A 25 -9.57 4.46 -9.44
C MET A 25 -9.18 3.28 -10.34
N PHE A 26 -9.02 2.07 -9.80
CA PHE A 26 -8.85 0.86 -10.61
C PHE A 26 -10.12 0.53 -11.40
N ASN A 27 -11.29 0.58 -10.74
CA ASN A 27 -12.58 0.27 -11.37
C ASN A 27 -12.92 1.24 -12.51
N GLU A 28 -12.64 2.53 -12.33
CA GLU A 28 -12.85 3.58 -13.33
C GLU A 28 -11.69 3.69 -14.35
N ARG A 29 -10.72 2.77 -14.30
CA ARG A 29 -9.55 2.71 -15.20
C ARG A 29 -8.66 3.96 -15.18
N PHE A 30 -8.71 4.74 -14.10
CA PHE A 30 -7.76 5.82 -13.84
C PHE A 30 -6.38 5.28 -13.43
N LEU A 31 -6.34 4.07 -12.87
CA LEU A 31 -5.11 3.34 -12.56
C LEU A 31 -5.13 1.94 -13.20
N ASN A 32 -3.97 1.45 -13.62
CA ASN A 32 -3.79 0.05 -14.02
C ASN A 32 -3.62 -0.82 -12.77
N ARG A 33 -4.30 -1.97 -12.72
CA ARG A 33 -4.22 -2.94 -11.61
C ARG A 33 -2.79 -3.47 -11.38
N GLU A 34 -1.91 -3.40 -12.38
CA GLU A 34 -0.47 -3.68 -12.23
C GLU A 34 0.22 -2.76 -11.21
N LEU A 35 -0.37 -1.61 -10.89
CA LEU A 35 0.13 -0.71 -9.86
C LEU A 35 -0.23 -1.13 -8.43
N ASN A 36 -1.06 -2.16 -8.24
CA ASN A 36 -1.47 -2.61 -6.91
C ASN A 36 -0.28 -3.09 -6.07
N ASP A 37 0.80 -3.52 -6.72
CA ASP A 37 2.03 -3.97 -6.06
C ASP A 37 3.01 -2.82 -5.74
N GLN A 38 2.66 -1.55 -6.04
CA GLN A 38 3.54 -0.41 -5.76
C GLN A 38 3.64 -0.05 -4.28
N TRP A 39 2.63 -0.39 -3.47
CA TRP A 39 2.64 -0.13 -2.04
C TRP A 39 2.20 -1.35 -1.26
N THR A 40 2.73 -1.49 -0.06
CA THR A 40 2.33 -2.52 0.89
C THR A 40 1.51 -1.91 2.01
N VAL A 41 0.29 -2.41 2.22
CA VAL A 41 -0.54 -2.02 3.36
C VAL A 41 -0.23 -2.92 4.55
N VAL A 42 -0.01 -2.32 5.71
CA VAL A 42 0.23 -3.00 6.99
C VAL A 42 -0.64 -2.40 8.08
N LYS A 43 -0.82 -3.12 9.18
CA LYS A 43 -1.66 -2.69 10.31
C LYS A 43 -0.88 -2.16 11.51
N SER A 44 0.45 -2.34 11.52
CA SER A 44 1.32 -1.91 12.62
C SER A 44 2.72 -1.56 12.12
N ILE A 45 3.49 -0.90 12.99
CA ILE A 45 4.92 -0.63 12.76
C ILE A 45 5.72 -1.93 12.72
N ASP A 46 5.40 -2.90 13.59
CA ASP A 46 6.11 -4.17 13.66
C ASP A 46 6.01 -4.94 12.33
N GLU A 47 4.84 -4.90 11.67
CA GLU A 47 4.67 -5.47 10.33
C GLU A 47 5.56 -4.81 9.27
N VAL A 48 5.84 -3.50 9.38
CA VAL A 48 6.81 -2.82 8.49
C VAL A 48 8.19 -3.39 8.71
N ILE A 49 8.61 -3.50 9.97
CA ILE A 49 9.95 -3.98 10.33
C ILE A 49 10.16 -5.40 9.83
N GLU A 50 9.19 -6.29 10.04
CA GLU A 50 9.25 -7.68 9.55
C GLU A 50 9.33 -7.74 8.02
N LYS A 51 8.59 -6.89 7.30
CA LYS A 51 8.67 -6.85 5.83
C LYS A 51 9.97 -6.28 5.31
N LEU A 52 10.53 -5.27 5.97
CA LEU A 52 11.83 -4.70 5.59
C LEU A 52 12.97 -5.71 5.74
N LYS A 53 12.91 -6.58 6.76
CA LYS A 53 13.88 -7.69 6.94
C LYS A 53 13.85 -8.73 5.81
N LEU A 54 12.75 -8.84 5.07
CA LEU A 54 12.63 -9.76 3.93
C LEU A 54 13.19 -9.17 2.63
N ILE A 55 13.38 -7.84 2.58
CA ILE A 55 13.78 -7.09 1.38
C ILE A 55 15.28 -6.74 1.43
N LEU A 56 15.85 -6.58 2.63
CA LEU A 56 17.26 -6.27 2.89
C LEU A 56 18.06 -7.55 3.17
#